data_AF-A0A2Z5N3G1-F1
#
_entry.id   AF-A0A2Z5N3G1-F1
#
_cell.length_a   1.000
_cell.length_b   1.000
_cell.length_c   1.000
_cell.angle_alpha   90.00
_cell.angle_beta   90.00
_cell.angle_gamma   90.00
#
_symmetry.space_group_name_H-M   'P 1'
#
loop_
_entity.id
_entity.type
_entity.pdbx_description
1 polymer ?
#
loop_
_entity_poly.entity_id
_entity_poly.type
_entity_poly.pdbx_seq_one_letter_code
_entity_poly.pdbx_strand_id
1 'polypeptide(L)'
;MTPIQFDGCVGWLHEGNRPHGIVICEPLGHEALWLHKLVRSLAEHLADRGFPVLRFHYPASGDSLGDEQDSERFDHMLASIRHAVQTLHERAALDSLTLVGVRAGAAFALLAADGIPGLTRFVALAPVVRGRSYVRELSLVAQRWLDNMPPTVQNAVRDEQPFNVLGHAYPDDLVVALRRIDLCHAAGQMRTLPARALLIDAPYGDSPALSDALEARGVAVSIHTCSDWAVAMREPHWSRLPDALLDTIANWIDDGPDAAVRSFAQRPVSGIVLAGNGSVERVIRVGPHQLVGVLCEPSGDTVRAAAPTLLIANTAANPRIADGRLAVRLARSLAALGIRSLRIDSSGIGDSSPRARDDQSDIPYSDQMIVDMISAARWLKEAGHHRIVAFGICSGAYASLHAAARGPFAGVIAVNLPVFVWPRGETLANVFHNQTNSMRGYVASLRSVDKWRRLLLEGRDLRPVLRALFRFLADFMTVPIRRLMEHVGRGPGKDTPRGLLRDMSARGIRTHLIYGTFDPGVDTLVRHFGPVSCALAHLPNVSVDLQDALDHSLNGNTAAQYVIDRCGALLACWRAPAELAATAETKTKPNRATP
;
A
#
# COMPACT_ATOMS: atom_id res chain seq x y z
N MET A 1 -10.46 -10.49 -16.47
CA MET A 1 -11.13 -9.87 -15.31
C MET A 1 -11.65 -8.48 -15.68
N THR A 2 -12.81 -8.13 -15.15
CA THR A 2 -13.57 -6.92 -15.46
C THR A 2 -13.82 -6.16 -14.15
N PRO A 3 -13.54 -4.85 -14.08
CA PRO A 3 -13.82 -4.08 -12.88
C PRO A 3 -15.34 -3.96 -12.69
N ILE A 4 -15.81 -4.11 -11.45
CA ILE A 4 -17.22 -3.97 -11.05
C ILE A 4 -17.39 -3.05 -9.84
N GLN A 5 -18.55 -2.40 -9.74
CA GLN A 5 -18.99 -1.65 -8.56
C GLN A 5 -20.41 -2.06 -8.14
N PHE A 6 -20.66 -2.01 -6.84
CA PHE A 6 -21.99 -2.17 -6.22
C PHE A 6 -21.94 -1.55 -4.83
N ASP A 7 -22.99 -0.81 -4.43
CA ASP A 7 -23.12 -0.25 -3.08
C ASP A 7 -21.84 0.43 -2.53
N GLY A 8 -21.20 1.26 -3.36
CA GLY A 8 -19.93 1.93 -3.03
C GLY A 8 -18.69 1.03 -2.92
N CYS A 9 -18.85 -0.30 -3.04
CA CYS A 9 -17.77 -1.26 -3.11
C CYS A 9 -17.21 -1.40 -4.53
N VAL A 10 -15.90 -1.63 -4.62
CA VAL A 10 -15.18 -1.93 -5.86
C VAL A 10 -14.68 -3.36 -5.83
N GLY A 11 -14.81 -4.06 -6.95
CA GLY A 11 -14.28 -5.40 -7.11
C GLY A 11 -13.90 -5.74 -8.54
N TRP A 12 -13.65 -7.03 -8.73
CA TRP A 12 -13.28 -7.62 -10.00
C TRP A 12 -14.08 -8.89 -10.24
N LEU A 13 -14.79 -8.91 -11.36
CA LEU A 13 -15.43 -10.10 -11.90
C LEU A 13 -14.45 -10.82 -12.82
N HIS A 14 -14.17 -12.08 -12.52
CA HIS A 14 -13.49 -13.00 -13.40
C HIS A 14 -14.54 -13.83 -14.09
N GLU A 15 -14.53 -13.78 -15.42
CA GLU A 15 -15.54 -14.40 -16.24
C GLU A 15 -15.45 -15.93 -16.13
N GLY A 16 -16.61 -16.58 -16.14
CA GLY A 16 -16.74 -18.03 -16.15
C GLY A 16 -18.10 -18.42 -16.70
N ASN A 17 -18.21 -19.66 -17.16
CA ASN A 17 -19.38 -20.19 -17.86
C ASN A 17 -20.08 -21.33 -17.11
N ARG A 18 -19.60 -21.71 -15.93
CA ARG A 18 -20.27 -22.70 -15.07
C ARG A 18 -21.41 -22.06 -14.28
N PRO A 19 -22.50 -22.78 -14.00
CA PRO A 19 -23.64 -22.31 -13.19
C PRO A 19 -23.34 -22.30 -11.68
N HIS A 20 -22.06 -22.26 -11.30
CA HIS A 20 -21.62 -22.25 -9.92
C HIS A 20 -20.77 -21.00 -9.68
N GLY A 21 -21.29 -20.06 -8.90
CA GLY A 21 -20.60 -18.79 -8.66
C GLY A 21 -19.71 -18.84 -7.44
N ILE A 22 -18.67 -18.03 -7.44
CA ILE A 22 -17.75 -17.92 -6.30
C ILE A 22 -17.63 -16.45 -5.91
N VAL A 23 -17.87 -16.14 -4.64
CA VAL A 23 -17.55 -14.82 -4.07
C VAL A 23 -16.38 -14.98 -3.10
N ILE A 24 -15.31 -14.23 -3.34
CA ILE A 24 -14.13 -14.18 -2.47
C ILE A 24 -14.21 -12.96 -1.56
N CYS A 25 -14.32 -13.23 -0.27
CA CYS A 25 -14.33 -12.27 0.83
C CYS A 25 -12.87 -12.05 1.29
N GLU A 26 -12.33 -10.88 0.94
CA GLU A 26 -10.92 -10.54 1.19
C GLU A 26 -10.59 -10.43 2.69
N PRO A 27 -9.30 -10.46 3.07
CA PRO A 27 -8.87 -10.14 4.44
C PRO A 27 -9.15 -8.68 4.81
N LEU A 28 -8.85 -8.30 6.06
CA LEU A 28 -8.99 -6.93 6.55
C LEU A 28 -7.63 -6.26 6.80
N GLY A 29 -7.55 -4.95 6.56
CA GLY A 29 -6.37 -4.13 6.87
C GLY A 29 -5.11 -4.57 6.14
N HIS A 30 -3.97 -4.59 6.84
CA HIS A 30 -2.66 -4.93 6.25
C HIS A 30 -2.62 -6.34 5.65
N GLU A 31 -3.41 -7.27 6.21
CA GLU A 31 -3.51 -8.65 5.71
C GLU A 31 -4.05 -8.68 4.27
N ALA A 32 -4.92 -7.74 3.90
CA ALA A 32 -5.51 -7.65 2.56
C ALA A 32 -4.46 -7.27 1.51
N LEU A 33 -3.54 -6.37 1.87
CA LEU A 33 -2.41 -5.98 1.01
C LEU A 33 -1.45 -7.16 0.80
N TRP A 34 -1.08 -7.84 1.88
CA TRP A 34 -0.12 -8.94 1.85
C TRP A 34 -0.63 -10.14 1.05
N LEU A 35 -1.92 -10.46 1.22
CA LEU A 35 -2.57 -11.59 0.57
C LEU A 35 -3.26 -11.23 -0.75
N HIS A 36 -3.17 -9.98 -1.23
CA HIS A 36 -3.78 -9.57 -2.50
C HIS A 36 -3.35 -10.49 -3.66
N LYS A 37 -2.05 -10.82 -3.72
CA LYS A 37 -1.50 -11.76 -4.70
C LYS A 37 -2.16 -13.14 -4.62
N LEU A 38 -2.30 -13.70 -3.42
CA LEU A 38 -2.94 -15.00 -3.20
C LEU A 38 -4.41 -14.98 -3.64
N VAL A 39 -5.16 -13.97 -3.21
CA VAL A 39 -6.58 -13.78 -3.55
C VAL A 39 -6.75 -13.65 -5.06
N ARG A 40 -5.92 -12.83 -5.71
CA ARG A 40 -5.97 -12.65 -7.16
C ARG A 40 -5.64 -13.94 -7.90
N SER A 41 -4.56 -14.63 -7.53
CA SER A 41 -4.17 -15.91 -8.14
C SER A 41 -5.25 -16.97 -7.97
N LEU A 42 -5.91 -17.04 -6.81
CA LEU A 42 -7.02 -17.94 -6.57
C LEU A 42 -8.22 -17.63 -7.48
N ALA A 43 -8.58 -16.36 -7.63
CA ALA A 43 -9.65 -15.95 -8.52
C ALA A 43 -9.36 -16.30 -9.98
N GLU A 44 -8.13 -16.03 -10.44
CA GLU A 44 -7.68 -16.37 -11.80
C GLU A 44 -7.70 -17.90 -12.02
N HIS A 45 -7.22 -18.69 -11.06
CA HIS A 45 -7.17 -20.15 -11.16
C HIS A 45 -8.55 -20.80 -11.18
N LEU A 46 -9.50 -20.26 -10.41
CA LEU A 46 -10.89 -20.72 -10.40
C LEU A 46 -11.61 -20.32 -11.69
N ALA A 47 -11.36 -19.12 -12.22
CA ALA A 47 -11.90 -18.66 -13.48
C ALA A 47 -11.38 -19.47 -14.67
N ASP A 48 -10.11 -19.89 -14.64
CA ASP A 48 -9.53 -20.82 -15.63
C ASP A 48 -10.26 -22.17 -15.67
N ARG A 49 -10.84 -22.60 -14.55
CA ARG A 49 -11.72 -23.77 -14.46
C ARG A 49 -13.17 -23.48 -14.88
N GLY A 50 -13.47 -22.27 -15.32
CA GLY A 50 -14.77 -21.84 -15.84
C GLY A 50 -15.75 -21.34 -14.78
N PHE A 51 -15.34 -21.18 -13.52
CA PHE A 51 -16.22 -20.60 -12.49
C PHE A 51 -16.28 -19.07 -12.62
N PRO A 52 -17.48 -18.45 -12.65
CA PRO A 52 -17.57 -17.00 -12.48
C PRO A 52 -17.18 -16.63 -11.04
N VAL A 53 -16.17 -15.77 -10.89
CA VAL A 53 -15.60 -15.40 -9.59
C VAL A 53 -15.67 -13.89 -9.37
N LEU A 54 -16.25 -13.47 -8.25
CA LEU A 54 -16.25 -12.08 -7.81
C LEU A 54 -15.36 -11.93 -6.57
N ARG A 55 -14.33 -11.10 -6.65
CA ARG A 55 -13.61 -10.58 -5.47
C ARG A 55 -13.88 -9.09 -5.32
N PHE A 56 -13.88 -8.57 -4.10
CA PHE A 56 -14.21 -7.17 -3.85
C PHE A 56 -13.53 -6.66 -2.57
N HIS A 57 -13.38 -5.35 -2.48
CA HIS A 57 -12.97 -4.69 -1.25
C HIS A 57 -14.20 -4.23 -0.47
N TYR A 58 -14.21 -4.49 0.84
CA TYR A 58 -15.23 -3.98 1.74
C TYR A 58 -15.34 -2.44 1.72
N PRO A 59 -16.45 -1.88 2.25
CA PRO A 59 -16.52 -0.45 2.58
C PRO A 59 -15.29 -0.01 3.39
N ALA A 60 -14.82 1.20 3.09
CA ALA A 60 -13.61 1.79 3.64
C ALA A 60 -12.33 0.96 3.45
N SER A 61 -12.29 0.03 2.51
CA SER A 61 -11.13 -0.81 2.20
C SER A 61 -10.76 -0.73 0.72
N GLY A 62 -9.48 -0.90 0.40
CA GLY A 62 -8.97 -0.75 -0.96
C GLY A 62 -9.47 0.53 -1.64
N ASP A 63 -9.98 0.39 -2.87
CA ASP A 63 -10.55 1.49 -3.67
C ASP A 63 -12.03 1.81 -3.33
N SER A 64 -12.70 1.04 -2.46
CA SER A 64 -14.11 1.26 -2.13
C SER A 64 -14.34 2.61 -1.43
N LEU A 65 -15.59 3.11 -1.51
CA LEU A 65 -16.01 4.31 -0.78
C LEU A 65 -15.98 4.09 0.74
N GLY A 66 -16.03 5.19 1.49
CA GLY A 66 -15.95 5.19 2.96
C GLY A 66 -14.56 5.52 3.50
N ASP A 67 -14.55 5.94 4.77
CA ASP A 67 -13.39 6.26 5.59
C ASP A 67 -13.12 5.14 6.61
N GLU A 68 -11.85 4.84 6.89
CA GLU A 68 -11.52 3.81 7.88
C GLU A 68 -11.94 4.21 9.30
N GLN A 69 -12.29 5.47 9.53
CA GLN A 69 -12.83 5.99 10.79
C GLN A 69 -14.37 5.98 10.86
N ASP A 70 -15.07 5.58 9.80
CA ASP A 70 -16.53 5.49 9.81
C ASP A 70 -17.01 4.51 10.90
N SER A 71 -18.14 4.82 11.53
CA SER A 71 -18.81 3.94 12.49
C SER A 71 -19.56 2.80 11.80
N GLU A 72 -19.89 1.75 12.55
CA GLU A 72 -20.74 0.63 12.09
C GLU A 72 -20.14 -0.13 10.89
N ARG A 73 -18.82 0.00 10.67
CA ARG A 73 -18.10 -0.67 9.57
C ARG A 73 -18.32 -2.18 9.56
N PHE A 74 -18.43 -2.80 10.73
CA PHE A 74 -18.64 -4.24 10.83
C PHE A 74 -19.92 -4.70 10.12
N ASP A 75 -21.04 -4.02 10.37
CA ASP A 75 -22.33 -4.40 9.77
C ASP A 75 -22.34 -4.08 8.26
N HIS A 76 -21.75 -2.95 7.85
CA HIS A 76 -21.57 -2.63 6.43
C HIS A 76 -20.68 -3.65 5.70
N MET A 77 -19.66 -4.20 6.37
CA MET A 77 -18.86 -5.30 5.81
C MET A 77 -19.70 -6.55 5.57
N LEU A 78 -20.52 -6.97 6.53
CA LEU A 78 -21.40 -8.13 6.36
C LEU A 78 -22.46 -7.90 5.27
N ALA A 79 -23.05 -6.71 5.22
CA ALA A 79 -24.02 -6.34 4.18
C ALA A 79 -23.39 -6.37 2.78
N SER A 80 -22.16 -5.87 2.64
CA SER A 80 -21.46 -5.85 1.34
C SER A 80 -21.22 -7.25 0.76
N ILE A 81 -21.07 -8.29 1.59
CA ILE A 81 -20.97 -9.69 1.12
C ILE A 81 -22.28 -10.12 0.45
N ARG A 82 -23.42 -9.78 1.05
CA ARG A 82 -24.75 -10.08 0.46
C ARG A 82 -24.96 -9.31 -0.84
N HIS A 83 -24.55 -8.04 -0.88
CA HIS A 83 -24.58 -7.25 -2.12
C HIS A 83 -23.67 -7.82 -3.21
N ALA A 84 -22.48 -8.33 -2.84
CA ALA A 84 -21.58 -9.01 -3.77
C ALA A 84 -22.24 -10.27 -4.36
N VAL A 85 -22.88 -11.10 -3.52
CA VAL A 85 -23.60 -12.30 -3.97
C VAL A 85 -24.76 -11.94 -4.89
N GLN A 86 -25.57 -10.94 -4.54
CA GLN A 86 -26.65 -10.46 -5.40
C GLN A 86 -26.11 -9.97 -6.74
N THR A 87 -25.04 -9.17 -6.71
CA THR A 87 -24.39 -8.64 -7.91
C THR A 87 -23.87 -9.75 -8.81
N LEU A 88 -23.35 -10.84 -8.24
CA LEU A 88 -22.91 -12.00 -9.02
C LEU A 88 -24.10 -12.72 -9.66
N HIS A 89 -25.22 -12.92 -8.96
CA HIS A 89 -26.45 -13.49 -9.53
C HIS A 89 -27.06 -12.63 -10.64
N GLU A 90 -26.92 -11.30 -10.57
CA GLU A 90 -27.38 -10.38 -11.61
C GLU A 90 -26.52 -10.43 -12.89
N ARG A 91 -25.33 -11.04 -12.80
CA ARG A 91 -24.34 -11.12 -13.89
C ARG A 91 -24.11 -12.54 -14.40
N ALA A 92 -24.46 -13.55 -13.63
CA ALA A 92 -24.39 -14.95 -14.01
C ALA A 92 -25.64 -15.70 -13.49
N ALA A 93 -26.17 -16.61 -14.29
CA ALA A 93 -27.26 -17.51 -13.90
C ALA A 93 -26.69 -18.70 -13.13
N LEU A 94 -26.68 -18.55 -11.82
CA LEU A 94 -26.13 -19.51 -10.88
C LEU A 94 -27.21 -20.45 -10.37
N ASP A 95 -26.90 -21.74 -10.32
CA ASP A 95 -27.69 -22.75 -9.63
C ASP A 95 -27.18 -22.95 -8.18
N SER A 96 -25.90 -22.61 -7.95
CA SER A 96 -25.26 -22.75 -6.64
C SER A 96 -24.08 -21.77 -6.47
N LEU A 97 -23.65 -21.61 -5.23
CA LEU A 97 -22.67 -20.62 -4.80
C LEU A 97 -21.67 -21.20 -3.81
N THR A 98 -20.40 -20.80 -3.95
CA THR A 98 -19.37 -20.93 -2.91
C THR A 98 -19.02 -19.55 -2.36
N LEU A 99 -18.99 -19.42 -1.03
CA LEU A 99 -18.25 -18.33 -0.38
C LEU A 99 -16.85 -18.80 -0.03
N VAL A 100 -15.85 -18.07 -0.52
CA VAL A 100 -14.45 -18.22 -0.11
C VAL A 100 -14.12 -17.04 0.79
N GLY A 101 -13.55 -17.26 1.96
CA GLY A 101 -13.05 -16.17 2.79
C GLY A 101 -11.64 -16.43 3.29
N VAL A 102 -10.89 -15.35 3.49
CA VAL A 102 -9.48 -15.40 3.91
C VAL A 102 -9.31 -14.60 5.20
N ARG A 103 -8.72 -15.21 6.25
CA ARG A 103 -8.52 -14.58 7.56
C ARG A 103 -9.82 -14.00 8.14
N ALA A 104 -9.88 -12.72 8.46
CA ALA A 104 -11.11 -12.05 8.90
C ALA A 104 -12.24 -12.15 7.86
N GLY A 105 -11.91 -12.19 6.56
CA GLY A 105 -12.89 -12.41 5.50
C GLY A 105 -13.59 -13.77 5.57
N ALA A 106 -12.93 -14.81 6.11
CA ALA A 106 -13.59 -16.09 6.37
C ALA A 106 -14.62 -15.99 7.49
N ALA A 107 -14.32 -15.22 8.53
CA ALA A 107 -15.26 -14.95 9.61
C ALA A 107 -16.46 -14.16 9.09
N PHE A 108 -16.22 -13.10 8.32
CA PHE A 108 -17.29 -12.28 7.75
C PHE A 108 -18.16 -13.06 6.76
N ALA A 109 -17.55 -13.89 5.90
CA ALA A 109 -18.26 -14.76 4.98
C ALA A 109 -19.21 -15.71 5.70
N LEU A 110 -18.76 -16.38 6.76
CA LEU A 110 -19.63 -17.28 7.53
C LEU A 110 -20.72 -16.50 8.26
N LEU A 111 -20.39 -15.39 8.92
CA LEU A 111 -21.39 -14.56 9.62
C LEU A 111 -22.46 -13.96 8.68
N ALA A 112 -22.10 -13.68 7.43
CA ALA A 112 -23.03 -13.21 6.41
C ALA A 112 -23.80 -14.34 5.70
N ALA A 113 -23.41 -15.62 5.91
CA ALA A 113 -23.94 -16.76 5.16
C ALA A 113 -25.42 -17.05 5.40
N ASP A 114 -25.94 -16.73 6.60
CA ASP A 114 -27.31 -17.11 6.98
C ASP A 114 -28.34 -16.47 6.04
N GLY A 115 -29.18 -17.28 5.40
CA GLY A 115 -30.19 -16.84 4.44
C GLY A 115 -29.66 -16.47 3.04
N ILE A 116 -28.39 -16.74 2.71
CA ILE A 116 -27.90 -16.56 1.33
C ILE A 116 -28.47 -17.69 0.44
N PRO A 117 -29.24 -17.38 -0.62
CA PRO A 117 -29.78 -18.39 -1.52
C PRO A 117 -28.68 -19.13 -2.29
N GLY A 118 -28.84 -20.44 -2.47
CA GLY A 118 -27.94 -21.25 -3.28
C GLY A 118 -26.54 -21.47 -2.70
N LEU A 119 -26.27 -21.02 -1.46
CA LEU A 119 -24.99 -21.27 -0.79
C LEU A 119 -24.83 -22.76 -0.46
N THR A 120 -24.06 -23.47 -1.27
CA THR A 120 -23.83 -24.91 -1.09
C THR A 120 -22.47 -25.21 -0.46
N ARG A 121 -21.49 -24.29 -0.59
CA ARG A 121 -20.13 -24.53 -0.10
C ARG A 121 -19.50 -23.32 0.55
N PHE A 122 -18.61 -23.60 1.49
CA PHE A 122 -17.81 -22.60 2.18
C PHE A 122 -16.34 -23.01 2.17
N VAL A 123 -15.45 -22.09 1.83
CA VAL A 123 -14.00 -22.30 1.89
C VAL A 123 -13.39 -21.22 2.78
N ALA A 124 -12.65 -21.63 3.79
CA ALA A 124 -12.02 -20.73 4.76
C ALA A 124 -10.51 -20.90 4.76
N LEU A 125 -9.77 -19.84 4.42
CA LEU A 125 -8.31 -19.83 4.46
C LEU A 125 -7.83 -19.17 5.74
N ALA A 126 -7.17 -19.96 6.60
CA ALA A 126 -6.68 -19.58 7.92
C ALA A 126 -7.72 -18.76 8.72
N PRO A 127 -8.96 -19.28 8.91
CA PRO A 127 -10.07 -18.50 9.43
C PRO A 127 -9.81 -17.90 10.81
N VAL A 128 -10.31 -16.69 11.01
CA VAL A 128 -10.45 -16.11 12.35
C VAL A 128 -11.66 -16.75 13.04
N VAL A 129 -11.43 -17.85 13.76
CA VAL A 129 -12.49 -18.56 14.51
C VAL A 129 -12.87 -17.80 15.78
N ARG A 130 -11.86 -17.24 16.47
CA ARG A 130 -12.00 -16.50 17.74
C ARG A 130 -11.50 -15.08 17.57
N GLY A 131 -12.42 -14.12 17.65
CA GLY A 131 -12.15 -12.70 17.45
C GLY A 131 -11.17 -12.09 18.45
N ARG A 132 -11.20 -12.53 19.71
CA ARG A 132 -10.27 -12.07 20.75
C ARG A 132 -8.82 -12.44 20.43
N SER A 133 -8.60 -13.65 19.91
CA SER A 133 -7.27 -14.13 19.49
C SER A 133 -6.76 -13.30 18.32
N TYR A 134 -7.62 -13.00 17.35
CA TYR A 134 -7.29 -12.15 16.21
C TYR A 134 -6.93 -10.72 16.60
N VAL A 135 -7.73 -10.06 17.44
CA VAL A 135 -7.39 -8.71 17.91
C VAL A 135 -6.07 -8.70 18.69
N ARG A 136 -5.78 -9.75 19.47
CA ARG A 136 -4.49 -9.89 20.15
C ARG A 136 -3.34 -10.08 19.16
N GLU A 137 -3.53 -10.86 18.09
CA GLU A 137 -2.55 -11.01 17.01
C GLU A 137 -2.25 -9.66 16.35
N LEU A 138 -3.29 -8.90 16.00
CA LEU A 138 -3.17 -7.54 15.47
C LEU A 138 -2.39 -6.62 16.42
N SER A 139 -2.68 -6.66 17.73
CA SER A 139 -1.93 -5.90 18.74
C SER A 139 -0.46 -6.28 18.80
N LEU A 140 -0.13 -7.57 18.68
CA LEU A 140 1.26 -8.04 18.65
C LEU A 140 1.99 -7.58 17.38
N VAL A 141 1.33 -7.55 16.22
CA VAL A 141 1.90 -7.00 14.99
C VAL A 141 2.20 -5.50 15.15
N ALA A 142 1.23 -4.72 15.65
CA ALA A 142 1.42 -3.29 15.89
C ALA A 142 2.55 -3.02 16.89
N GLN A 143 2.59 -3.74 18.01
CA GLN A 143 3.63 -3.61 19.01
C GLN A 143 5.01 -3.99 18.47
N ARG A 144 5.12 -5.10 17.73
CA ARG A 144 6.39 -5.54 17.16
C ARG A 144 6.94 -4.56 16.14
N TRP A 145 6.08 -3.92 15.35
CA TRP A 145 6.50 -2.84 14.46
C TRP A 145 7.01 -1.64 15.28
N LEU A 146 6.25 -1.20 16.29
CA LEU A 146 6.58 -0.05 17.13
C LEU A 146 7.92 -0.25 17.87
N ASP A 147 8.18 -1.45 18.38
CA ASP A 147 9.43 -1.80 19.08
C ASP A 147 10.69 -1.63 18.19
N ASN A 148 10.52 -1.73 16.87
CA ASN A 148 11.59 -1.55 15.89
C ASN A 148 11.73 -0.10 15.39
N MET A 149 10.83 0.81 15.79
CA MET A 149 10.87 2.21 15.38
C MET A 149 11.81 3.06 16.26
N PRO A 150 12.33 4.20 15.76
CA PRO A 150 13.04 5.18 16.58
C PRO A 150 12.15 5.76 17.71
N PRO A 151 12.71 6.18 18.87
CA PRO A 151 11.92 6.69 19.99
C PRO A 151 10.98 7.86 19.67
N THR A 152 11.35 8.74 18.75
CA THR A 152 10.48 9.88 18.35
C THR A 152 9.22 9.41 17.62
N VAL A 153 9.38 8.44 16.70
CA VAL A 153 8.26 7.79 16.01
C VAL A 153 7.44 6.98 17.01
N GLN A 154 8.09 6.25 17.92
CA GLN A 154 7.37 5.51 18.96
C GLN A 154 6.48 6.42 19.80
N ASN A 155 6.99 7.57 20.25
CA ASN A 155 6.23 8.52 21.04
C ASN A 155 5.10 9.18 20.23
N ALA A 156 5.30 9.42 18.94
CA ALA A 156 4.28 10.00 18.08
C ALA A 156 3.10 9.03 17.83
N VAL A 157 3.37 7.72 17.74
CA VAL A 157 2.37 6.71 17.36
C VAL A 157 1.74 5.98 18.55
N ARG A 158 2.43 5.92 19.71
CA ARG A 158 2.00 5.14 20.89
C ARG A 158 0.57 5.42 21.33
N ASP A 159 0.17 6.69 21.29
CA ASP A 159 -1.14 7.16 21.78
C ASP A 159 -2.09 7.54 20.63
N GLU A 160 -1.75 7.22 19.37
CA GLU A 160 -2.63 7.48 18.24
C GLU A 160 -3.94 6.70 18.36
N GLN A 161 -5.03 7.39 18.05
CA GLN A 161 -6.36 6.81 17.94
C GLN A 161 -6.91 7.05 16.52
N PRO A 162 -7.74 6.13 16.00
CA PRO A 162 -8.08 4.83 16.59
C PRO A 162 -6.91 3.84 16.55
N PHE A 163 -7.07 2.65 17.16
CA PHE A 163 -6.08 1.56 17.10
C PHE A 163 -5.59 1.34 15.67
N ASN A 164 -4.27 1.40 15.45
CA ASN A 164 -3.65 1.32 14.14
C ASN A 164 -2.75 0.09 14.02
N VAL A 165 -2.83 -0.61 12.89
CA VAL A 165 -1.93 -1.72 12.56
C VAL A 165 -1.35 -1.47 11.17
N LEU A 166 -0.07 -1.07 11.13
CA LEU A 166 0.67 -0.84 9.88
C LEU A 166 -0.06 0.12 8.91
N GLY A 167 -0.54 1.25 9.43
CA GLY A 167 -1.26 2.25 8.64
C GLY A 167 -2.78 2.05 8.57
N HIS A 168 -3.29 0.88 8.95
CA HIS A 168 -4.73 0.60 8.89
C HIS A 168 -5.43 0.90 10.20
N ALA A 169 -6.51 1.68 10.13
CA ALA A 169 -7.27 2.12 11.28
C ALA A 169 -8.40 1.14 11.66
N TYR A 170 -8.49 0.84 12.95
CA TYR A 170 -9.49 -0.01 13.59
C TYR A 170 -10.21 0.79 14.69
N PRO A 171 -11.33 1.47 14.36
CA PRO A 171 -12.17 2.16 15.33
C PRO A 171 -12.62 1.28 16.50
N ASP A 172 -12.92 1.91 17.64
CA ASP A 172 -13.25 1.18 18.88
C ASP A 172 -14.47 0.27 18.74
N ASP A 173 -15.50 0.73 18.04
CA ASP A 173 -16.70 -0.06 17.74
C ASP A 173 -16.37 -1.27 16.87
N LEU A 174 -15.50 -1.11 15.87
CA LEU A 174 -14.99 -2.22 15.05
C LEU A 174 -14.16 -3.20 15.89
N VAL A 175 -13.27 -2.73 16.76
CA VAL A 175 -12.48 -3.59 17.65
C VAL A 175 -13.40 -4.39 18.59
N VAL A 176 -14.43 -3.76 19.14
CA VAL A 176 -15.44 -4.43 19.97
C VAL A 176 -16.20 -5.49 19.17
N ALA A 177 -16.65 -5.17 17.96
CA ALA A 177 -17.35 -6.11 17.08
C ALA A 177 -16.45 -7.30 16.71
N LEU A 178 -15.19 -7.05 16.33
CA LEU A 178 -14.20 -8.08 16.04
C LEU A 178 -13.98 -9.00 17.25
N ARG A 179 -13.87 -8.46 18.47
CA ARG A 179 -13.70 -9.27 19.69
C ARG A 179 -14.91 -10.18 20.00
N ARG A 180 -16.10 -9.86 19.48
CA ARG A 180 -17.32 -10.65 19.66
C ARG A 180 -17.41 -11.84 18.70
N ILE A 181 -16.56 -11.93 17.69
CA ILE A 181 -16.55 -13.06 16.75
C ILE A 181 -16.25 -14.36 17.50
N ASP A 182 -17.17 -15.30 17.36
CA ASP A 182 -17.05 -16.70 17.76
C ASP A 182 -17.75 -17.55 16.70
N LEU A 183 -16.98 -18.09 15.75
CA LEU A 183 -17.56 -18.83 14.63
C LEU A 183 -18.16 -20.17 15.05
N CYS A 184 -17.67 -20.80 16.12
CA CYS A 184 -18.27 -22.02 16.65
C CYS A 184 -19.68 -21.72 17.18
N HIS A 185 -19.83 -20.64 17.95
CA HIS A 185 -21.14 -20.20 18.44
C HIS A 185 -22.05 -19.80 17.28
N ALA A 186 -21.55 -19.01 16.32
CA ALA A 186 -22.33 -18.57 15.16
C ALA A 186 -22.85 -19.75 14.34
N ALA A 187 -22.00 -20.73 14.02
CA ALA A 187 -22.40 -21.95 13.30
C ALA A 187 -23.52 -22.72 14.01
N GLY A 188 -23.48 -22.75 15.35
CA GLY A 188 -24.52 -23.37 16.17
C GLY A 188 -25.89 -22.66 16.13
N GLN A 189 -25.91 -21.36 15.80
CA GLN A 189 -27.13 -20.53 15.79
C GLN A 189 -27.70 -20.29 14.38
N MET A 190 -26.91 -20.55 13.33
CA MET A 190 -27.33 -20.31 11.94
C MET A 190 -28.50 -21.20 11.54
N ARG A 191 -29.47 -20.61 10.82
CA ARG A 191 -30.63 -21.33 10.30
C ARG A 191 -30.26 -22.13 9.06
N THR A 192 -29.47 -21.53 8.19
CA THR A 192 -28.95 -22.16 6.97
C THR A 192 -27.44 -22.25 7.03
N LEU A 193 -26.91 -23.42 6.69
CA LEU A 193 -25.47 -23.68 6.59
C LEU A 193 -25.15 -24.24 5.19
N PRO A 194 -23.91 -24.07 4.71
CA PRO A 194 -23.47 -24.72 3.49
C PRO A 194 -23.52 -26.24 3.65
N ALA A 195 -23.71 -26.97 2.54
CA ALA A 195 -23.73 -28.44 2.57
C ALA A 195 -22.35 -29.03 2.90
N ARG A 196 -21.27 -28.38 2.46
CA ARG A 196 -19.89 -28.78 2.77
C ARG A 196 -18.96 -27.59 2.98
N ALA A 197 -17.91 -27.78 3.78
CA ALA A 197 -16.91 -26.76 4.07
C ALA A 197 -15.47 -27.28 3.93
N LEU A 198 -14.58 -26.44 3.40
CA LEU A 198 -13.14 -26.68 3.35
C LEU A 198 -12.43 -25.67 4.25
N LEU A 199 -11.70 -26.15 5.23
CA LEU A 199 -10.88 -25.33 6.12
C LEU A 199 -9.40 -25.52 5.76
N ILE A 200 -8.77 -24.50 5.21
CA ILE A 200 -7.32 -24.46 5.03
C ILE A 200 -6.71 -23.92 6.32
N ASP A 201 -6.14 -24.80 7.13
CA ASP A 201 -5.64 -24.44 8.44
C ASP A 201 -4.19 -23.95 8.39
N ALA A 202 -3.91 -22.89 9.14
CA ALA A 202 -2.54 -22.52 9.44
C ALA A 202 -2.04 -23.40 10.60
N PRO A 203 -0.72 -23.65 10.75
CA PRO A 203 -0.18 -24.53 11.80
C PRO A 203 -0.53 -24.16 13.26
N TYR A 204 -1.14 -23.00 13.48
CA TYR A 204 -1.54 -22.44 14.78
C TYR A 204 -3.01 -21.98 14.77
N GLY A 205 -3.81 -22.46 13.83
CA GLY A 205 -5.22 -22.09 13.68
C GLY A 205 -6.16 -22.92 14.57
N ASP A 206 -7.37 -22.40 14.73
CA ASP A 206 -8.45 -23.03 15.49
C ASP A 206 -9.46 -23.76 14.58
N SER A 207 -9.04 -24.14 13.36
CA SER A 207 -9.93 -24.79 12.38
C SER A 207 -10.57 -26.10 12.88
N PRO A 208 -9.89 -26.96 13.68
CA PRO A 208 -10.53 -28.14 14.26
C PRO A 208 -11.77 -27.82 15.09
N ALA A 209 -11.74 -26.77 15.92
CA ALA A 209 -12.89 -26.37 16.73
C ALA A 209 -14.07 -25.85 15.89
N LEU A 210 -13.78 -25.19 14.76
CA LEU A 210 -14.82 -24.80 13.80
C LEU A 210 -15.37 -26.02 13.05
N SER A 211 -14.52 -26.98 12.71
CA SER A 211 -14.92 -28.25 12.08
C SER A 211 -15.93 -28.98 12.95
N ASP A 212 -15.61 -29.21 14.23
CA ASP A 212 -16.50 -29.89 15.17
C ASP A 212 -17.87 -29.20 15.27
N ALA A 213 -17.89 -27.86 15.31
CA ALA A 213 -19.12 -27.07 15.38
C ALA A 213 -19.99 -27.16 14.10
N LEU A 214 -19.35 -27.21 12.93
CA LEU A 214 -20.02 -27.37 11.64
C LEU A 214 -20.52 -28.80 11.44
N GLU A 215 -19.72 -29.81 11.78
CA GLU A 215 -20.09 -31.23 11.71
C GLU A 215 -21.24 -31.56 12.67
N ALA A 216 -21.26 -30.97 13.87
CA ALA A 216 -22.38 -31.09 14.80
C ALA A 216 -23.71 -30.56 14.24
N ARG A 217 -23.66 -29.73 13.19
CA ARG A 217 -24.82 -29.21 12.45
C ARG A 217 -25.07 -29.95 11.12
N GLY A 218 -24.31 -31.01 10.84
CA GLY A 218 -24.46 -31.85 9.66
C GLY A 218 -23.73 -31.35 8.41
N VAL A 219 -22.82 -30.38 8.53
CA VAL A 219 -21.97 -29.92 7.41
C VAL A 219 -20.84 -30.91 7.20
N ALA A 220 -20.61 -31.36 5.96
CA ALA A 220 -19.44 -32.18 5.64
C ALA A 220 -18.18 -31.31 5.60
N VAL A 221 -17.24 -31.50 6.52
CA VAL A 221 -16.04 -30.66 6.62
C VAL A 221 -14.79 -31.41 6.15
N SER A 222 -13.90 -30.71 5.45
CA SER A 222 -12.54 -31.17 5.14
C SER A 222 -11.54 -30.17 5.67
N ILE A 223 -10.50 -30.63 6.35
CA ILE A 223 -9.40 -29.79 6.83
C ILE A 223 -8.13 -30.13 6.04
N HIS A 224 -7.45 -29.09 5.54
CA HIS A 224 -6.15 -29.22 4.90
C HIS A 224 -5.17 -28.26 5.57
N THR A 225 -4.05 -28.79 6.07
CA THR A 225 -3.00 -27.96 6.67
C THR A 225 -2.15 -27.30 5.58
N CYS A 226 -1.97 -25.98 5.67
CA CYS A 226 -1.07 -25.21 4.80
C CYS A 226 0.21 -24.85 5.56
N SER A 227 1.26 -25.67 5.42
CA SER A 227 2.56 -25.45 6.09
C SER A 227 3.20 -24.10 5.72
N ASP A 228 3.04 -23.66 4.48
CA ASP A 228 3.69 -22.45 3.95
C ASP A 228 2.87 -21.17 4.18
N TRP A 229 1.85 -21.22 5.05
CA TRP A 229 1.01 -20.05 5.34
C TRP A 229 1.83 -18.84 5.81
N ALA A 230 2.84 -19.06 6.64
CA ALA A 230 3.72 -18.01 7.13
C ALA A 230 4.56 -17.35 6.01
N VAL A 231 4.80 -18.05 4.89
CA VAL A 231 5.49 -17.50 3.72
C VAL A 231 4.53 -16.63 2.91
N ALA A 232 3.28 -17.04 2.75
CA ALA A 232 2.25 -16.24 2.09
C ALA A 232 1.90 -14.97 2.88
N MET A 233 1.89 -15.06 4.21
CA MET A 233 1.51 -13.98 5.12
C MET A 233 2.67 -13.00 5.40
N ARG A 234 3.17 -12.39 4.33
CA ARG A 234 4.28 -11.42 4.35
C ARG A 234 4.03 -10.32 3.33
N GLU A 235 4.80 -9.24 3.42
CA GLU A 235 4.79 -8.20 2.40
C GLU A 235 4.96 -8.78 0.98
N PRO A 236 4.25 -8.26 -0.04
CA PRO A 236 4.13 -8.88 -1.36
C PRO A 236 5.44 -9.30 -2.04
N HIS A 237 6.51 -8.52 -1.85
CA HIS A 237 7.83 -8.79 -2.44
C HIS A 237 8.59 -9.94 -1.75
N TRP A 238 8.25 -10.28 -0.50
CA TRP A 238 8.79 -11.43 0.24
C TRP A 238 7.86 -12.64 0.25
N SER A 239 6.58 -12.46 -0.09
CA SER A 239 5.62 -13.56 -0.06
C SER A 239 5.78 -14.47 -1.28
N ARG A 240 5.39 -15.73 -1.10
CA ARG A 240 5.22 -16.73 -2.17
C ARG A 240 3.87 -17.39 -2.02
N LEU A 241 3.29 -17.80 -3.15
CA LEU A 241 2.09 -18.62 -3.15
C LEU A 241 2.40 -19.99 -2.53
N PRO A 242 1.57 -20.49 -1.60
CA PRO A 242 1.75 -21.84 -1.07
C PRO A 242 1.57 -22.89 -2.17
N ASP A 243 2.45 -23.89 -2.18
CA ASP A 243 2.45 -24.95 -3.18
C ASP A 243 1.13 -25.74 -3.16
N ALA A 244 0.61 -26.05 -4.34
CA ALA A 244 -0.62 -26.83 -4.57
C ALA A 244 -1.91 -26.29 -3.90
N LEU A 245 -1.87 -25.16 -3.19
CA LEU A 245 -3.04 -24.62 -2.49
C LEU A 245 -4.16 -24.25 -3.45
N LEU A 246 -3.83 -23.59 -4.56
CA LEU A 246 -4.80 -23.18 -5.56
C LEU A 246 -5.50 -24.38 -6.18
N ASP A 247 -4.74 -25.43 -6.50
CA ASP A 247 -5.30 -26.69 -7.02
C ASP A 247 -6.12 -27.44 -5.98
N THR A 248 -5.68 -27.48 -4.73
CA THR A 248 -6.43 -28.11 -3.63
C THR A 248 -7.80 -27.49 -3.49
N ILE A 249 -7.87 -26.15 -3.43
CA ILE A 249 -9.14 -25.43 -3.32
C ILE A 249 -10.00 -25.67 -4.56
N ALA A 250 -9.42 -25.51 -5.76
CA ALA A 250 -10.18 -25.62 -6.99
C ALA A 250 -10.70 -27.05 -7.24
N ASN A 251 -9.92 -28.08 -6.92
CA ASN A 251 -10.34 -29.48 -7.00
C ASN A 251 -11.45 -29.80 -5.99
N TRP A 252 -11.41 -29.23 -4.79
CA TRP A 252 -12.47 -29.43 -3.80
C TRP A 252 -13.78 -28.71 -4.17
N ILE A 253 -13.68 -27.56 -4.84
CA ILE A 253 -14.84 -26.84 -5.41
C ILE A 253 -15.34 -27.56 -6.68
N ASP A 254 -14.52 -28.28 -7.42
CA ASP A 254 -15.02 -28.95 -8.63
C ASP A 254 -15.85 -30.20 -8.28
N ASP A 255 -17.10 -30.28 -8.75
CA ASP A 255 -17.92 -31.50 -8.66
C ASP A 255 -17.69 -32.45 -9.85
N GLY A 256 -16.87 -32.03 -10.83
CA GLY A 256 -16.51 -32.83 -12.01
C GLY A 256 -16.78 -32.12 -13.35
N PRO A 257 -16.30 -32.71 -14.46
CA PRO A 257 -16.33 -32.11 -15.80
C PRO A 257 -17.72 -32.05 -16.46
N ASP A 258 -18.73 -32.75 -15.93
CA ASP A 258 -20.12 -32.73 -16.45
C ASP A 258 -20.93 -31.48 -16.05
N ALA A 259 -20.26 -30.45 -15.52
CA ALA A 259 -20.91 -29.19 -15.21
C ALA A 259 -21.42 -28.52 -16.49
N ALA A 260 -22.74 -28.30 -16.57
CA ALA A 260 -23.39 -27.63 -17.68
C ALA A 260 -22.70 -26.29 -17.99
N VAL A 261 -22.35 -26.05 -19.24
CA VAL A 261 -21.80 -24.76 -19.68
C VAL A 261 -22.96 -23.83 -20.03
N ARG A 262 -23.00 -22.64 -19.44
CA ARG A 262 -23.96 -21.58 -19.74
C ARG A 262 -23.29 -20.42 -20.45
N SER A 263 -23.86 -20.04 -21.59
CA SER A 263 -23.45 -18.82 -22.29
C SER A 263 -24.13 -17.62 -21.65
N PHE A 264 -23.36 -16.61 -21.30
CA PHE A 264 -23.86 -15.32 -20.82
C PHE A 264 -23.61 -14.24 -21.86
N ALA A 265 -24.62 -13.40 -22.08
CA ALA A 265 -24.44 -12.20 -22.86
C ALA A 265 -23.46 -11.28 -22.11
N GLN A 266 -22.31 -11.02 -22.72
CA GLN A 266 -21.36 -10.05 -22.19
C GLN A 266 -22.06 -8.69 -22.12
N ARG A 267 -22.28 -8.19 -20.91
CA ARG A 267 -22.73 -6.81 -20.73
C ARG A 267 -21.54 -5.89 -21.05
N PRO A 268 -21.75 -4.81 -21.81
CA PRO A 268 -20.69 -3.83 -22.05
C PRO A 268 -20.19 -3.31 -20.70
N VAL A 269 -18.87 -3.28 -20.55
CA VAL A 269 -18.21 -2.78 -19.35
C VAL A 269 -18.38 -1.28 -19.32
N SER A 270 -19.38 -0.79 -18.56
CA SER A 270 -19.43 0.62 -18.19
C SER A 270 -18.22 0.92 -17.30
N GLY A 271 -17.54 2.04 -17.56
CA GLY A 271 -16.45 2.49 -16.68
C GLY A 271 -16.94 2.60 -15.24
N ILE A 272 -16.15 2.11 -14.28
CA ILE A 272 -16.43 2.33 -12.86
C ILE A 272 -16.27 3.81 -12.58
N VAL A 273 -17.29 4.40 -11.95
CA VAL A 273 -17.25 5.77 -11.46
C VAL A 273 -17.77 5.78 -10.04
N LEU A 274 -16.88 6.07 -9.10
CA LEU A 274 -17.20 6.26 -7.69
C LEU A 274 -17.23 7.76 -7.42
N ALA A 275 -18.37 8.29 -6.97
CA ALA A 275 -18.47 9.66 -6.49
C ALA A 275 -18.51 9.65 -4.97
N GLY A 276 -17.62 10.38 -4.31
CA GLY A 276 -17.56 10.47 -2.85
C GLY A 276 -16.95 11.79 -2.40
N ASN A 277 -17.52 12.42 -1.37
CA ASN A 277 -17.06 13.63 -0.67
C ASN A 277 -16.08 14.55 -1.45
N GLY A 278 -16.57 15.20 -2.51
CA GLY A 278 -15.76 16.16 -3.27
C GLY A 278 -14.88 15.56 -4.37
N SER A 279 -14.95 14.26 -4.60
CA SER A 279 -14.12 13.52 -5.56
C SER A 279 -14.94 12.60 -6.47
N VAL A 280 -14.45 12.40 -7.69
CA VAL A 280 -14.94 11.43 -8.66
C VAL A 280 -13.77 10.56 -9.09
N GLU A 281 -13.83 9.27 -8.78
CA GLU A 281 -12.79 8.29 -9.09
C GLU A 281 -13.24 7.39 -10.23
N ARG A 282 -12.38 7.23 -11.25
CA ARG A 282 -12.62 6.32 -12.37
C ARG A 282 -11.54 5.26 -12.47
N VAL A 283 -11.93 3.99 -12.49
CA VAL A 283 -11.01 2.89 -12.80
C VAL A 283 -10.77 2.86 -14.30
N ILE A 284 -9.51 2.96 -14.71
CA ILE A 284 -9.09 3.11 -16.09
C ILE A 284 -7.93 2.17 -16.44
N ARG A 285 -7.74 1.95 -17.75
CA ARG A 285 -6.56 1.28 -18.31
C ARG A 285 -5.62 2.34 -18.89
N VAL A 286 -4.37 2.30 -18.47
CA VAL A 286 -3.38 3.34 -18.75
C VAL A 286 -2.28 2.80 -19.67
N GLY A 287 -2.06 3.51 -20.78
CA GLY A 287 -0.97 3.24 -21.71
C GLY A 287 -1.06 1.89 -22.45
N PRO A 288 -0.03 1.57 -23.26
CA PRO A 288 0.03 0.34 -24.06
C PRO A 288 0.06 -0.94 -23.22
N HIS A 289 0.60 -0.89 -22.00
CA HIS A 289 0.65 -2.04 -21.09
C HIS A 289 -0.67 -2.29 -20.35
N GLN A 290 -1.72 -1.50 -20.62
CA GLN A 290 -3.06 -1.65 -20.01
C GLN A 290 -3.01 -1.68 -18.48
N LEU A 291 -2.14 -0.84 -17.90
CA LEU A 291 -1.96 -0.72 -16.46
C LEU A 291 -3.28 -0.33 -15.82
N VAL A 292 -3.66 -0.97 -14.72
CA VAL A 292 -4.84 -0.55 -13.95
C VAL A 292 -4.49 0.72 -13.21
N GLY A 293 -5.31 1.75 -13.37
CA GLY A 293 -5.20 2.98 -12.60
C GLY A 293 -6.54 3.48 -12.11
N VAL A 294 -6.49 4.37 -11.12
CA VAL A 294 -7.65 5.14 -10.67
C VAL A 294 -7.35 6.62 -10.83
N LEU A 295 -8.06 7.25 -11.77
CA LEU A 295 -8.04 8.69 -11.97
C LEU A 295 -9.02 9.32 -10.99
N CYS A 296 -8.51 10.13 -10.07
CA CYS A 296 -9.29 10.87 -9.08
C CYS A 296 -9.32 12.35 -9.46
N GLU A 297 -10.53 12.85 -9.67
CA GLU A 297 -10.80 14.23 -10.05
C GLU A 297 -11.67 14.94 -9.01
N PRO A 298 -11.52 16.26 -8.84
CA PRO A 298 -12.47 17.05 -8.05
C PRO A 298 -13.89 16.92 -8.60
N SER A 299 -14.89 16.84 -7.73
CA SER A 299 -16.29 16.90 -8.15
C SER A 299 -16.68 18.35 -8.46
N GLY A 300 -17.40 18.58 -9.57
CA GLY A 300 -17.88 19.90 -9.99
C GLY A 300 -16.78 20.82 -10.50
N ASP A 301 -17.01 22.14 -10.44
CA ASP A 301 -16.13 23.16 -11.04
C ASP A 301 -14.93 23.57 -10.15
N THR A 302 -14.63 22.80 -9.10
CA THR A 302 -13.58 23.10 -8.11
C THR A 302 -12.14 22.89 -8.63
N VAL A 303 -11.98 22.57 -9.91
CA VAL A 303 -10.70 22.22 -10.53
C VAL A 303 -9.74 23.41 -10.55
N ARG A 304 -8.59 23.26 -9.89
CA ARG A 304 -7.46 24.19 -9.99
C ARG A 304 -6.70 23.96 -11.27
N ALA A 305 -7.13 24.59 -12.37
CA ALA A 305 -6.50 24.45 -13.69
C ALA A 305 -4.97 24.72 -13.72
N ALA A 306 -4.48 25.53 -12.80
CA ALA A 306 -3.05 25.84 -12.68
C ALA A 306 -2.21 24.75 -12.00
N ALA A 307 -2.84 23.88 -11.19
CA ALA A 307 -2.18 22.84 -10.42
C ALA A 307 -1.79 21.66 -11.33
N PRO A 308 -0.62 21.03 -11.10
CA PRO A 308 -0.25 19.82 -11.82
C PRO A 308 -1.12 18.63 -11.38
N THR A 309 -1.20 17.62 -12.23
CA THR A 309 -1.76 16.31 -11.87
C THR A 309 -0.70 15.48 -11.18
N LEU A 310 -1.04 14.87 -10.04
CA LEU A 310 -0.13 13.99 -9.31
C LEU A 310 -0.21 12.56 -9.84
N LEU A 311 0.89 11.97 -10.28
CA LEU A 311 1.00 10.56 -10.62
C LEU A 311 1.65 9.81 -9.45
N ILE A 312 0.89 8.91 -8.81
CA ILE A 312 1.26 8.17 -7.61
C ILE A 312 1.80 6.79 -8.01
N ALA A 313 3.06 6.53 -7.69
CA ALA A 313 3.74 5.24 -7.90
C ALA A 313 3.38 4.22 -6.81
N ASN A 314 3.52 2.93 -7.15
CA ASN A 314 3.52 1.86 -6.15
C ASN A 314 4.73 1.98 -5.20
N THR A 315 4.55 1.54 -3.96
CA THR A 315 5.62 1.35 -2.98
C THR A 315 5.91 -0.15 -2.86
N ALA A 316 7.18 -0.54 -2.91
CA ALA A 316 7.59 -1.95 -3.00
C ALA A 316 6.81 -2.69 -4.10
N ALA A 317 6.14 -3.80 -3.75
CA ALA A 317 5.22 -4.52 -4.62
C ALA A 317 3.75 -4.39 -4.14
N ASN A 318 3.45 -3.34 -3.38
CA ASN A 318 2.11 -3.11 -2.85
C ASN A 318 1.20 -2.55 -3.97
N PRO A 319 -0.06 -3.01 -4.04
CA PRO A 319 -1.04 -2.46 -4.98
C PRO A 319 -1.23 -0.95 -4.82
N ARG A 320 -1.83 -0.32 -5.83
CA ARG A 320 -2.04 1.13 -6.00
C ARG A 320 -2.70 1.84 -4.82
N ILE A 321 -3.35 1.09 -3.93
CA ILE A 321 -3.99 1.62 -2.72
C ILE A 321 -2.97 2.05 -1.65
N ALA A 322 -1.76 1.46 -1.68
CA ALA A 322 -0.70 1.57 -0.66
C ALA A 322 -1.13 1.14 0.76
N ASP A 323 -0.16 1.02 1.66
CA ASP A 323 -0.40 0.75 3.09
C ASP A 323 -1.30 1.83 3.71
N GLY A 324 -2.22 1.43 4.60
CA GLY A 324 -3.15 2.35 5.24
C GLY A 324 -4.03 3.17 4.28
N ARG A 325 -4.26 2.63 3.06
CA ARG A 325 -4.95 3.30 1.95
C ARG A 325 -4.37 4.68 1.62
N LEU A 326 -3.07 4.89 1.88
CA LEU A 326 -2.44 6.21 1.79
C LEU A 326 -2.64 6.86 0.42
N ALA A 327 -2.52 6.09 -0.67
CA ALA A 327 -2.68 6.63 -2.02
C ALA A 327 -4.13 7.06 -2.30
N VAL A 328 -5.13 6.36 -1.72
CA VAL A 328 -6.55 6.71 -1.83
C VAL A 328 -6.84 7.97 -1.01
N ARG A 329 -6.36 8.02 0.24
CA ARG A 329 -6.50 9.18 1.14
C ARG A 329 -5.86 10.42 0.54
N LEU A 330 -4.65 10.29 -0.01
CA LEU A 330 -3.95 11.37 -0.72
C LEU A 330 -4.76 11.84 -1.93
N ALA A 331 -5.20 10.92 -2.79
CA ALA A 331 -5.93 11.25 -4.00
C ALA A 331 -7.23 12.02 -3.70
N ARG A 332 -8.03 11.54 -2.74
CA ARG A 332 -9.30 12.17 -2.35
C ARG A 332 -9.08 13.52 -1.63
N SER A 333 -8.05 13.62 -0.80
CA SER A 333 -7.68 14.90 -0.15
C SER A 333 -7.22 15.95 -1.18
N LEU A 334 -6.48 15.53 -2.20
CA LEU A 334 -6.10 16.41 -3.32
C LEU A 334 -7.31 16.83 -4.15
N ALA A 335 -8.25 15.92 -4.41
CA ALA A 335 -9.49 16.23 -5.12
C ALA A 335 -10.31 17.29 -4.37
N ALA A 336 -10.40 17.21 -3.04
CA ALA A 336 -11.03 18.25 -2.21
C ALA A 336 -10.32 19.61 -2.31
N LEU A 337 -9.03 19.63 -2.65
CA LEU A 337 -8.26 20.85 -2.95
C LEU A 337 -8.34 21.28 -4.42
N GLY A 338 -9.14 20.62 -5.26
CA GLY A 338 -9.25 20.92 -6.68
C GLY A 338 -8.11 20.36 -7.53
N ILE A 339 -7.32 19.41 -7.00
CA ILE A 339 -6.12 18.86 -7.62
C ILE A 339 -6.40 17.44 -8.10
N ARG A 340 -6.05 17.15 -9.35
CA ARG A 340 -6.22 15.83 -9.97
C ARG A 340 -5.08 14.89 -9.59
N SER A 341 -5.38 13.61 -9.48
CA SER A 341 -4.36 12.59 -9.28
C SER A 341 -4.67 11.29 -10.03
N LEU A 342 -3.64 10.53 -10.36
CA LEU A 342 -3.71 9.19 -10.92
C LEU A 342 -2.84 8.28 -10.07
N ARG A 343 -3.41 7.22 -9.51
CA ARG A 343 -2.66 6.10 -8.92
C ARG A 343 -2.70 4.90 -9.85
N ILE A 344 -1.59 4.19 -9.99
CA ILE A 344 -1.48 3.05 -10.91
C ILE A 344 -0.94 1.82 -10.20
N ASP A 345 -1.27 0.66 -10.75
CA ASP A 345 -0.51 -0.56 -10.57
C ASP A 345 0.50 -0.69 -11.70
N SER A 346 1.78 -0.75 -11.36
CA SER A 346 2.84 -1.06 -12.32
C SER A 346 2.76 -2.52 -12.77
N SER A 347 3.42 -2.86 -13.87
CA SER A 347 3.44 -4.20 -14.43
C SER A 347 3.89 -5.23 -13.38
N GLY A 348 3.09 -6.27 -13.19
CA GLY A 348 3.34 -7.33 -12.20
C GLY A 348 2.93 -6.99 -10.76
N ILE A 349 2.35 -5.81 -10.50
CA ILE A 349 1.82 -5.39 -9.20
C ILE A 349 0.29 -5.33 -9.25
N GLY A 350 -0.37 -5.60 -8.11
CA GLY A 350 -1.80 -5.36 -7.92
C GLY A 350 -2.66 -6.05 -8.98
N ASP A 351 -3.44 -5.28 -9.73
CA ASP A 351 -4.34 -5.75 -10.79
C ASP A 351 -3.77 -5.54 -12.22
N SER A 352 -2.53 -5.08 -12.33
CA SER A 352 -1.84 -4.94 -13.63
C SER A 352 -1.21 -6.25 -14.07
N SER A 353 -1.02 -6.41 -15.39
CA SER A 353 -0.65 -7.65 -16.10
C SER A 353 -1.80 -8.66 -16.28
N PRO A 354 -1.73 -9.53 -17.30
CA PRO A 354 -2.75 -10.57 -17.55
C PRO A 354 -2.91 -11.58 -16.41
N ARG A 355 -1.84 -11.83 -15.65
CA ARG A 355 -1.80 -12.79 -14.54
C ARG A 355 -1.08 -12.21 -13.34
N ALA A 356 -1.47 -12.64 -12.14
CA ALA A 356 -0.71 -12.41 -10.93
C ALA A 356 0.66 -13.10 -11.02
N ARG A 357 1.73 -12.37 -10.71
CA ARG A 357 3.10 -12.90 -10.69
C ARG A 357 3.42 -13.36 -9.28
N ASP A 358 3.88 -14.60 -9.12
CA ASP A 358 4.27 -15.12 -7.80
C ASP A 358 5.52 -14.41 -7.24
N ASP A 359 6.66 -14.54 -7.93
CA ASP A 359 7.89 -13.86 -7.52
C ASP A 359 7.86 -12.38 -7.90
N GLN A 360 7.75 -11.52 -6.89
CA GLN A 360 7.76 -10.06 -7.02
C GLN A 360 9.01 -9.43 -6.40
N SER A 361 10.05 -10.23 -6.11
CA SER A 361 11.26 -9.76 -5.42
C SER A 361 12.16 -8.87 -6.28
N ASP A 362 11.99 -8.88 -7.60
CA ASP A 362 12.73 -8.06 -8.55
C ASP A 362 12.01 -6.77 -8.93
N ILE A 363 10.78 -6.57 -8.46
CA ILE A 363 9.94 -5.43 -8.83
C ILE A 363 10.47 -4.11 -8.22
N PRO A 364 10.73 -4.01 -6.90
CA PRO A 364 11.23 -2.76 -6.33
C PRO A 364 12.57 -2.35 -6.96
N TYR A 365 12.69 -1.08 -7.31
CA TYR A 365 13.85 -0.50 -8.02
C TYR A 365 14.07 -1.00 -9.46
N SER A 366 13.10 -1.71 -10.04
CA SER A 366 13.19 -2.15 -11.43
C SER A 366 13.11 -1.00 -12.44
N ASP A 367 13.77 -1.17 -13.59
CA ASP A 367 13.60 -0.28 -14.74
C ASP A 367 12.17 -0.34 -15.28
N GLN A 368 11.46 -1.47 -15.13
CA GLN A 368 10.07 -1.60 -15.57
C GLN A 368 9.14 -0.64 -14.84
N MET A 369 9.28 -0.47 -13.51
CA MET A 369 8.50 0.54 -12.76
C MET A 369 8.75 1.96 -13.29
N ILE A 370 9.99 2.28 -13.67
CA ILE A 370 10.34 3.58 -14.26
C ILE A 370 9.66 3.74 -15.63
N VAL A 371 9.70 2.70 -16.48
CA VAL A 371 9.05 2.69 -17.80
C VAL A 371 7.54 2.87 -17.68
N ASP A 372 6.91 2.17 -16.72
CA ASP A 372 5.47 2.24 -16.48
C ASP A 372 5.04 3.64 -16.01
N MET A 373 5.80 4.27 -15.12
CA MET A 373 5.57 5.66 -14.70
C MET A 373 5.68 6.65 -15.87
N ILE A 374 6.68 6.49 -16.74
CA ILE A 374 6.82 7.33 -17.94
C ILE A 374 5.65 7.11 -18.90
N SER A 375 5.24 5.85 -19.08
CA SER A 375 4.10 5.46 -19.91
C SER A 375 2.80 6.09 -19.42
N ALA A 376 2.53 6.01 -18.11
CA ALA A 376 1.37 6.65 -17.49
C ALA A 376 1.39 8.17 -17.62
N ALA A 377 2.56 8.81 -17.51
CA ALA A 377 2.69 10.24 -17.71
C ALA A 377 2.43 10.67 -19.18
N ARG A 378 2.83 9.86 -20.17
CA ARG A 378 2.50 10.12 -21.58
C ARG A 378 1.00 10.01 -21.82
N TRP A 379 0.38 8.95 -21.30
CA TRP A 379 -1.07 8.77 -21.37
C TRP A 379 -1.83 9.96 -20.74
N LEU A 380 -1.38 10.42 -19.56
CA LEU A 380 -1.95 11.62 -18.91
C LEU A 380 -1.82 12.87 -19.80
N LYS A 381 -0.68 13.08 -20.48
CA LYS A 381 -0.51 14.20 -21.41
C LYS A 381 -1.46 14.12 -22.60
N GLU A 382 -1.62 12.93 -23.17
CA GLU A 382 -2.58 12.69 -24.27
C GLU A 382 -4.02 12.95 -23.81
N ALA A 383 -4.35 12.64 -22.56
CA ALA A 383 -5.62 12.96 -21.92
C ALA A 383 -5.76 14.45 -21.50
N GLY A 384 -4.82 15.34 -21.87
CA GLY A 384 -4.89 16.78 -21.61
C GLY A 384 -4.26 17.26 -20.29
N HIS A 385 -3.60 16.38 -19.54
CA HIS A 385 -2.89 16.76 -18.31
C HIS A 385 -1.48 17.26 -18.64
N HIS A 386 -1.33 18.56 -18.88
CA HIS A 386 -0.09 19.13 -19.40
C HIS A 386 1.06 19.26 -18.39
N ARG A 387 0.76 19.26 -17.08
CA ARG A 387 1.75 19.33 -16.00
C ARG A 387 1.55 18.15 -15.06
N ILE A 388 2.57 17.32 -14.94
CA ILE A 388 2.51 16.09 -14.17
C ILE A 388 3.65 16.10 -13.15
N VAL A 389 3.33 15.80 -11.90
CA VAL A 389 4.30 15.60 -10.82
C VAL A 389 4.27 14.13 -10.43
N ALA A 390 5.43 13.48 -10.37
CA ALA A 390 5.53 12.12 -9.86
C ALA A 390 5.56 12.12 -8.33
N PHE A 391 4.95 11.13 -7.70
CA PHE A 391 4.98 10.92 -6.25
C PHE A 391 5.26 9.46 -5.93
N GLY A 392 6.11 9.22 -4.94
CA GLY A 392 6.27 7.88 -4.39
C GLY A 392 7.05 7.86 -3.09
N ILE A 393 6.99 6.70 -2.42
CA ILE A 393 7.62 6.42 -1.13
C ILE A 393 8.64 5.29 -1.31
N CYS A 394 9.79 5.36 -0.65
CA CYS A 394 10.83 4.32 -0.69
C CYS A 394 11.24 3.93 -2.14
N SER A 395 10.93 2.71 -2.60
CA SER A 395 11.19 2.28 -3.99
C SER A 395 10.30 3.01 -5.01
N GLY A 396 9.09 3.41 -4.62
CA GLY A 396 8.24 4.28 -5.42
C GLY A 396 8.81 5.69 -5.56
N ALA A 397 9.53 6.19 -4.55
CA ALA A 397 10.25 7.45 -4.61
C ALA A 397 11.40 7.36 -5.62
N TYR A 398 12.10 6.23 -5.66
CA TYR A 398 13.14 5.95 -6.64
C TYR A 398 12.56 5.91 -8.06
N ALA A 399 11.49 5.12 -8.27
CA ALA A 399 10.83 5.04 -9.57
C ALA A 399 10.33 6.42 -10.03
N SER A 400 9.75 7.21 -9.14
CA SER A 400 9.27 8.57 -9.40
C SER A 400 10.41 9.53 -9.77
N LEU A 401 11.52 9.50 -9.04
CA LEU A 401 12.70 10.34 -9.31
C LEU A 401 13.29 10.01 -10.68
N HIS A 402 13.50 8.73 -10.99
CA HIS A 402 14.07 8.30 -12.27
C HIS A 402 13.11 8.48 -13.44
N ALA A 403 11.82 8.26 -13.23
CA ALA A 403 10.79 8.57 -14.23
C ALA A 403 10.75 10.07 -14.53
N ALA A 404 10.82 10.93 -13.50
CA ALA A 404 10.92 12.37 -13.70
C ALA A 404 12.19 12.76 -14.45
N ALA A 405 13.32 12.14 -14.15
CA ALA A 405 14.57 12.38 -14.84
C ALA A 405 14.53 11.95 -16.33
N ARG A 406 13.79 10.91 -16.71
CA ARG A 406 13.81 10.37 -18.08
C ARG A 406 12.56 10.72 -18.89
N GLY A 407 11.51 11.19 -18.24
CA GLY A 407 10.16 11.31 -18.79
C GLY A 407 9.58 12.73 -18.76
N PRO A 408 8.30 12.87 -19.16
CA PRO A 408 7.68 14.16 -19.42
C PRO A 408 7.07 14.81 -18.15
N PHE A 409 7.84 14.90 -17.06
CA PHE A 409 7.38 15.42 -15.77
C PHE A 409 7.81 16.88 -15.52
N ALA A 410 6.97 17.61 -14.79
CA ALA A 410 7.28 18.95 -14.30
C ALA A 410 7.93 18.93 -12.90
N GLY A 411 7.79 17.83 -12.16
CA GLY A 411 8.46 17.62 -10.89
C GLY A 411 8.28 16.25 -10.28
N VAL A 412 8.82 16.11 -9.08
CA VAL A 412 8.74 14.91 -8.25
C VAL A 412 8.65 15.28 -6.78
N ILE A 413 7.82 14.54 -6.03
CA ILE A 413 7.78 14.51 -4.57
C ILE A 413 8.20 13.09 -4.14
N ALA A 414 9.37 12.98 -3.52
CA ALA A 414 9.98 11.71 -3.16
C ALA A 414 10.08 11.59 -1.64
N VAL A 415 9.38 10.62 -1.05
CA VAL A 415 9.34 10.41 0.40
C VAL A 415 10.24 9.24 0.80
N ASN A 416 11.10 9.44 1.80
CA ASN A 416 12.01 8.43 2.36
C ASN A 416 12.80 7.68 1.27
N LEU A 417 13.35 8.41 0.28
CA LEU A 417 14.13 7.84 -0.81
C LEU A 417 15.44 7.24 -0.27
N PRO A 418 15.61 5.91 -0.24
CA PRO A 418 16.73 5.30 0.45
C PRO A 418 18.03 5.42 -0.34
N VAL A 419 17.93 5.41 -1.68
CA VAL A 419 19.06 5.48 -2.61
C VAL A 419 18.71 6.30 -3.84
N PHE A 420 19.67 7.09 -4.33
CA PHE A 420 19.51 7.85 -5.58
C PHE A 420 19.83 7.03 -6.82
N VAL A 421 20.76 6.06 -6.71
CA VAL A 421 21.20 5.19 -7.79
C VAL A 421 21.25 3.77 -7.24
N TRP A 422 20.51 2.85 -7.86
CA TRP A 422 20.53 1.44 -7.49
C TRP A 422 21.78 0.78 -8.07
N PRO A 423 22.60 0.08 -7.26
CA PRO A 423 23.77 -0.63 -7.79
C PRO A 423 23.34 -1.78 -8.71
N ARG A 424 23.98 -1.90 -9.88
CA ARG A 424 23.66 -2.98 -10.83
C ARG A 424 24.01 -4.35 -10.23
N GLY A 425 23.09 -5.30 -10.34
CA GLY A 425 23.28 -6.69 -9.90
C GLY A 425 23.06 -6.95 -8.41
N GLU A 426 22.65 -5.94 -7.64
CA GLU A 426 22.30 -6.12 -6.23
C GLU A 426 20.85 -6.56 -6.04
N THR A 427 20.62 -7.49 -5.12
CA THR A 427 19.26 -7.90 -4.70
C THR A 427 18.79 -7.02 -3.54
N LEU A 428 17.46 -6.86 -3.40
CA LEU A 428 16.87 -6.21 -2.24
C LEU A 428 17.40 -6.79 -0.93
N ALA A 429 17.39 -8.12 -0.80
CA ALA A 429 17.85 -8.80 0.41
C ALA A 429 19.28 -8.41 0.78
N ASN A 430 20.20 -8.37 -0.19
CA ASN A 430 21.60 -8.01 0.05
C ASN A 430 21.76 -6.55 0.49
N VAL A 431 21.03 -5.63 -0.14
CA VAL A 431 21.09 -4.19 0.19
C VAL A 431 20.47 -3.94 1.56
N PHE A 432 19.33 -4.53 1.89
CA PHE A 432 18.70 -4.38 3.21
C PHE A 432 19.52 -5.03 4.34
N HIS A 433 20.13 -6.20 4.10
CA HIS A 433 21.05 -6.79 5.08
C HIS A 433 22.31 -5.94 5.32
N ASN A 434 22.76 -5.19 4.30
CA ASN A 434 23.92 -4.29 4.41
C ASN A 434 23.55 -2.86 4.85
N GLN A 435 22.28 -2.45 4.74
CA GLN A 435 21.73 -1.18 5.22
C GLN A 435 21.19 -1.32 6.64
N THR A 436 22.03 -1.75 7.59
CA THR A 436 21.66 -1.72 9.01
C THR A 436 21.58 -0.27 9.50
N ASN A 437 20.36 0.20 9.79
CA ASN A 437 19.95 1.41 10.54
C ASN A 437 20.59 2.75 10.17
N SER A 438 19.77 3.82 10.12
CA SER A 438 20.29 5.20 10.01
C SER A 438 21.36 5.46 11.07
N MET A 439 22.49 6.02 10.66
CA MET A 439 23.59 6.47 11.51
C MET A 439 23.12 7.50 12.54
N ARG A 440 22.10 8.32 12.22
CA ARG A 440 21.45 9.20 13.20
C ARG A 440 20.57 8.46 14.19
N GLY A 441 19.87 7.41 13.77
CA GLY A 441 19.18 6.47 14.68
C GLY A 441 20.16 5.74 15.58
N TYR A 442 21.33 5.36 15.05
CA TYR A 442 22.42 4.79 15.82
C TYR A 442 22.95 5.79 16.85
N VAL A 443 23.37 7.00 16.46
CA VAL A 443 23.88 8.05 17.37
C VAL A 443 22.84 8.48 18.42
N ALA A 444 21.56 8.56 18.07
CA ALA A 444 20.49 8.83 19.04
C ALA A 444 20.30 7.65 20.01
N SER A 445 20.41 6.40 19.52
CA SER A 445 20.41 5.21 20.38
C SER A 445 21.66 5.11 21.26
N LEU A 446 22.79 5.68 20.84
CA LEU A 446 24.00 5.83 21.65
C LEU A 446 23.85 6.90 22.77
N ARG A 447 22.75 7.65 22.84
CA ARG A 447 22.44 8.49 24.01
C ARG A 447 21.54 7.78 25.02
N SER A 448 21.05 6.59 24.70
CA SER A 448 20.25 5.80 25.65
C SER A 448 21.15 4.95 26.54
N VAL A 449 21.25 5.35 27.81
CA VAL A 449 22.06 4.68 28.85
C VAL A 449 21.65 3.20 29.00
N ASP A 450 20.36 2.90 28.83
CA ASP A 450 19.83 1.53 28.94
C ASP A 450 20.26 0.59 27.80
N LYS A 451 20.41 1.08 26.56
CA LYS A 451 20.91 0.24 25.45
C LYS A 451 22.41 -0.01 25.56
N TRP A 452 23.18 0.97 26.03
CA TRP A 452 24.60 0.76 26.32
C TRP A 452 24.82 -0.26 27.43
N ARG A 453 24.00 -0.20 28.50
CA ARG A 453 24.05 -1.18 29.58
C ARG A 453 23.73 -2.59 29.04
N ARG A 454 22.72 -2.75 28.18
CA ARG A 454 22.40 -4.05 27.53
C ARG A 454 23.50 -4.51 26.56
N LEU A 455 24.03 -3.64 25.70
CA LEU A 455 25.09 -3.97 24.73
C LEU A 455 26.40 -4.40 25.40
N LEU A 456 26.76 -3.75 26.51
CA LEU A 456 27.94 -4.10 27.30
C LEU A 456 27.74 -5.36 28.14
N LEU A 457 26.51 -5.62 28.63
CA LEU A 457 26.16 -6.86 29.33
C LEU A 457 26.02 -8.08 28.39
N GLU A 458 25.65 -7.87 27.12
CA GLU A 458 25.46 -8.94 26.12
C GLU A 458 26.71 -9.24 25.27
N GLY A 459 27.84 -8.55 25.47
CA GLY A 459 29.12 -8.89 24.85
C GLY A 459 29.18 -8.80 23.31
N ARG A 460 28.40 -7.91 22.67
CA ARG A 460 28.36 -7.79 21.20
C ARG A 460 29.56 -7.01 20.62
N ASP A 461 30.05 -7.45 19.46
CA ASP A 461 31.20 -6.86 18.76
C ASP A 461 30.90 -5.45 18.19
N LEU A 462 31.68 -4.45 18.60
CA LEU A 462 31.54 -3.04 18.20
C LEU A 462 32.33 -2.67 16.92
N ARG A 463 33.15 -3.57 16.38
CA ARG A 463 33.97 -3.31 15.18
C ARG A 463 33.14 -2.93 13.93
N PRO A 464 31.97 -3.52 13.64
CA PRO A 464 31.14 -3.13 12.51
C PRO A 464 30.65 -1.67 12.60
N VAL A 465 30.31 -1.22 13.80
CA VAL A 465 29.84 0.13 14.09
C VAL A 465 30.92 1.16 13.83
N LEU A 466 32.12 0.93 14.36
CA LEU A 466 33.26 1.84 14.18
C LEU A 466 33.67 1.93 12.70
N ARG A 467 33.63 0.82 11.95
CA ARG A 467 33.86 0.83 10.50
C ARG A 467 32.79 1.62 9.75
N ALA A 468 31.51 1.49 10.11
CA ALA A 468 30.44 2.26 9.49
C ALA A 468 30.60 3.77 9.75
N LEU A 469 30.95 4.15 10.98
CA LEU A 469 31.25 5.53 11.38
C LEU A 469 32.44 6.10 10.61
N PHE A 470 33.53 5.33 10.49
CA PHE A 470 34.73 5.76 9.76
C PHE A 470 34.48 5.94 8.26
N ARG A 471 33.79 4.99 7.61
CA ARG A 471 33.38 5.13 6.19
C ARG A 471 32.51 6.36 5.97
N PHE A 472 31.57 6.60 6.88
CA PHE A 472 30.70 7.78 6.82
C PHE A 472 31.49 9.08 6.95
N LEU A 473 32.42 9.18 7.91
CA LEU A 473 33.30 10.34 8.06
C LEU A 473 34.15 10.56 6.80
N ALA A 474 34.75 9.49 6.27
CA ALA A 474 35.59 9.55 5.07
C ALA A 474 34.78 10.06 3.87
N ASP A 475 33.59 9.52 3.62
CA ASP A 475 32.73 9.96 2.52
C ASP A 475 32.29 11.43 2.69
N PHE A 476 31.92 11.83 3.92
CA PHE A 476 31.54 13.20 4.26
C PHE A 476 32.68 14.20 3.98
N MET A 477 33.91 13.85 4.32
CA MET A 477 35.09 14.70 4.08
C MET A 477 35.41 14.87 2.58
N THR A 478 34.93 13.99 1.70
CA THR A 478 35.13 14.14 0.24
C THR A 478 34.11 15.07 -0.43
N VAL A 479 32.99 15.40 0.24
CA VAL A 479 31.94 16.27 -0.30
C VAL A 479 32.44 17.65 -0.78
N PRO A 480 33.23 18.41 0.01
CA PRO A 480 33.76 19.71 -0.42
C PRO A 480 34.75 19.60 -1.58
N ILE A 481 35.59 18.56 -1.60
CA ILE A 481 36.52 18.28 -2.72
C ILE A 481 35.74 18.04 -4.01
N ARG A 482 34.68 17.22 -3.95
CA ARG A 482 33.80 16.98 -5.11
C ARG A 482 33.09 18.26 -5.57
N ARG A 483 32.59 19.09 -4.65
CA ARG A 483 31.97 20.40 -5.00
C ARG A 483 32.97 21.34 -5.68
N LEU A 484 34.23 21.34 -5.25
CA LEU A 484 35.30 22.13 -5.88
C LEU A 484 35.63 21.61 -7.28
N MET A 485 35.73 20.29 -7.48
CA MET A 485 35.96 19.68 -8.80
C MET A 485 34.84 20.03 -9.80
N GLU A 486 33.60 20.15 -9.32
CA GLU A 486 32.45 20.57 -10.14
C GLU A 486 32.52 22.04 -10.59
N HIS A 487 33.10 22.92 -9.77
CA HIS A 487 33.34 24.32 -10.15
C HIS A 487 34.45 24.46 -11.20
N VAL A 488 35.37 23.49 -11.26
CA VAL A 488 36.49 23.45 -12.23
C VAL A 488 36.08 22.74 -13.55
N GLY A 489 34.78 22.57 -13.81
CA GLY A 489 34.26 22.09 -15.10
C GLY A 489 34.22 20.55 -15.26
N ARG A 490 34.64 19.77 -14.25
CA ARG A 490 34.44 18.31 -14.22
C ARG A 490 33.15 17.98 -13.50
N GLY A 491 32.03 18.21 -14.17
CA GLY A 491 30.70 17.87 -13.66
C GLY A 491 30.52 16.36 -13.46
N PRO A 492 29.68 15.93 -12.52
CA PRO A 492 29.48 14.51 -12.25
C PRO A 492 28.57 13.91 -13.34
N GLY A 493 28.84 12.67 -13.77
CA GLY A 493 28.04 12.00 -14.79
C GLY A 493 26.56 11.86 -14.37
N LYS A 494 25.64 11.80 -15.34
CA LYS A 494 24.19 11.74 -15.09
C LYS A 494 23.77 10.52 -14.26
N ASP A 495 24.56 9.45 -14.30
CA ASP A 495 24.34 8.21 -13.54
C ASP A 495 24.82 8.30 -12.08
N THR A 496 25.24 9.48 -11.63
CA THR A 496 25.59 9.74 -10.23
C THR A 496 24.46 10.51 -9.52
N PRO A 497 24.30 10.38 -8.19
CA PRO A 497 23.28 11.13 -7.45
C PRO A 497 23.31 12.65 -7.71
N ARG A 498 24.51 13.25 -7.74
CA ARG A 498 24.67 14.68 -8.00
C ARG A 498 24.34 15.06 -9.44
N GLY A 499 24.80 14.26 -10.41
CA GLY A 499 24.54 14.50 -11.82
C GLY A 499 23.05 14.41 -12.14
N LEU A 500 22.36 13.44 -11.54
CA LEU A 500 20.91 13.25 -11.66
C LEU A 500 20.14 14.51 -11.21
N LEU A 501 20.34 14.97 -9.96
CA LEU A 501 19.63 16.14 -9.45
C LEU A 501 20.01 17.42 -10.18
N ARG A 502 21.28 17.57 -10.59
CA ARG A 502 21.73 18.74 -11.36
C ARG A 502 21.08 18.79 -12.74
N ASP A 503 21.00 17.67 -13.44
CA ASP A 503 20.36 17.57 -14.76
C ASP A 503 18.85 17.82 -14.67
N MET A 504 18.19 17.29 -13.65
CA MET A 504 16.78 17.58 -13.37
C MET A 504 16.55 19.07 -13.06
N SER A 505 17.41 19.63 -12.20
CA SER A 505 17.37 21.05 -11.82
C SER A 505 17.53 21.96 -13.05
N ALA A 506 18.51 21.68 -13.91
CA ALA A 506 18.77 22.43 -15.14
C ALA A 506 17.60 22.36 -16.15
N ARG A 507 16.83 21.27 -16.17
CA ARG A 507 15.60 21.13 -16.98
C ARG A 507 14.36 21.75 -16.33
N GLY A 508 14.51 22.42 -15.18
CA GLY A 508 13.42 23.07 -14.47
C GLY A 508 12.49 22.10 -13.72
N ILE A 509 12.89 20.84 -13.54
CA ILE A 509 12.09 19.83 -12.84
C ILE A 509 12.14 20.10 -11.34
N ARG A 510 11.02 20.46 -10.72
CA ARG A 510 10.98 20.73 -9.28
C ARG A 510 11.06 19.42 -8.50
N THR A 511 11.98 19.34 -7.55
CA THR A 511 12.23 18.12 -6.78
C THR A 511 12.04 18.42 -5.30
N HIS A 512 11.07 17.78 -4.67
CA HIS A 512 10.83 17.88 -3.24
C HIS A 512 11.15 16.53 -2.60
N LEU A 513 12.16 16.52 -1.72
CA LEU A 513 12.53 15.34 -0.95
C LEU A 513 11.96 15.47 0.46
N ILE A 514 11.23 14.48 0.95
CA ILE A 514 10.69 14.45 2.31
C ILE A 514 11.30 13.25 3.01
N TYR A 515 11.88 13.46 4.19
CA TYR A 515 12.52 12.39 4.95
C TYR A 515 12.08 12.39 6.41
N GLY A 516 11.97 11.19 6.97
CA GLY A 516 12.07 11.00 8.41
C GLY A 516 13.48 11.34 8.88
N THR A 517 13.60 12.12 9.97
CA THR A 517 14.92 12.53 10.49
C THR A 517 15.84 11.35 10.79
N PHE A 518 15.26 10.20 11.14
CA PHE A 518 15.93 8.94 11.46
C PHE A 518 15.85 7.90 10.34
N ASP A 519 15.37 8.30 9.16
CA ASP A 519 15.30 7.43 7.99
C ASP A 519 16.70 7.14 7.44
N PRO A 520 17.01 5.89 7.02
CA PRO A 520 18.31 5.55 6.44
C PRO A 520 18.64 6.34 5.16
N GLY A 521 17.64 6.82 4.41
CA GLY A 521 17.85 7.62 3.22
C GLY A 521 18.48 8.99 3.50
N VAL A 522 18.34 9.53 4.71
CA VAL A 522 19.02 10.76 5.13
C VAL A 522 20.54 10.60 5.08
N ASP A 523 21.05 9.43 5.44
CA ASP A 523 22.50 9.18 5.41
C ASP A 523 23.02 9.17 3.98
N THR A 524 22.24 8.60 3.05
CA THR A 524 22.55 8.63 1.62
C THR A 524 22.56 10.07 1.10
N LEU A 525 21.57 10.88 1.47
CA LEU A 525 21.52 12.30 1.13
C LEU A 525 22.76 13.03 1.65
N VAL A 526 23.12 12.84 2.93
CA VAL A 526 24.27 13.50 3.54
C VAL A 526 25.59 13.05 2.92
N ARG A 527 25.73 11.76 2.64
CA ARG A 527 26.91 11.17 1.99
C ARG A 527 27.20 11.82 0.64
N HIS A 528 26.17 12.05 -0.16
CA HIS A 528 26.35 12.58 -1.51
C HIS A 528 26.38 14.11 -1.54
N PHE A 529 25.56 14.79 -0.75
CA PHE A 529 25.32 16.23 -0.91
C PHE A 529 25.84 17.08 0.26
N GLY A 530 26.25 16.48 1.38
CA GLY A 530 26.64 17.18 2.60
C GLY A 530 25.47 17.41 3.57
N PRO A 531 25.65 18.20 4.64
CA PRO A 531 24.60 18.43 5.64
C PRO A 531 23.29 18.92 5.02
N VAL A 532 22.16 18.37 5.45
CA VAL A 532 20.84 18.65 4.86
C VAL A 532 20.53 20.15 4.77
N SER A 533 20.94 20.93 5.77
CA SER A 533 20.75 22.39 5.83
C SER A 533 21.36 23.16 4.64
N CYS A 534 22.39 22.62 4.00
CA CYS A 534 23.08 23.26 2.87
C CYS A 534 23.33 22.33 1.68
N ALA A 535 22.78 21.10 1.72
CA ALA A 535 23.03 20.04 0.75
C ALA A 535 22.68 20.48 -0.68
N LEU A 536 21.52 21.13 -0.82
CA LEU A 536 20.90 21.44 -2.12
C LEU A 536 20.67 22.94 -2.33
N ALA A 537 21.26 23.81 -1.49
CA ALA A 537 21.07 25.27 -1.55
C ALA A 537 21.49 25.92 -2.89
N HIS A 538 22.32 25.24 -3.68
CA HIS A 538 22.77 25.68 -5.01
C HIS A 538 21.81 25.26 -6.14
N LEU A 539 20.77 24.46 -5.84
CA LEU A 539 19.77 23.99 -6.79
C LEU A 539 18.43 24.68 -6.49
N PRO A 540 18.04 25.72 -7.25
CA PRO A 540 16.94 26.62 -6.87
C PRO A 540 15.55 25.98 -6.86
N ASN A 541 15.40 24.82 -7.50
CA ASN A 541 14.15 24.07 -7.63
C ASN A 541 14.20 22.72 -6.91
N VAL A 542 15.13 22.54 -5.96
CA VAL A 542 15.24 21.32 -5.16
C VAL A 542 15.12 21.68 -3.68
N SER A 543 14.18 21.06 -2.96
CA SER A 543 14.02 21.25 -1.52
C SER A 543 14.07 19.93 -0.76
N VAL A 544 14.40 20.02 0.53
CA VAL A 544 14.38 18.88 1.46
C VAL A 544 13.62 19.27 2.72
N ASP A 545 12.65 18.46 3.10
CA ASP A 545 11.93 18.55 4.36
C ASP A 545 12.34 17.38 5.26
N LEU A 546 12.65 17.66 6.54
CA LEU A 546 12.91 16.64 7.56
C LEU A 546 11.80 16.69 8.60
N GLN A 547 11.27 15.53 8.98
CA GLN A 547 10.22 15.40 9.98
C GLN A 547 10.55 14.28 10.97
N ASP A 548 10.54 14.59 12.27
CA ASP A 548 11.01 13.65 13.32
C ASP A 548 10.06 12.47 13.57
N ALA A 549 8.76 12.70 13.38
CA ALA A 549 7.70 11.72 13.58
C ALA A 549 7.41 10.87 12.33
N LEU A 550 8.12 11.11 11.23
CA LEU A 550 7.88 10.41 9.97
C LEU A 550 8.57 9.05 9.98
N ASP A 551 7.78 7.98 10.02
CA ASP A 551 8.28 6.61 9.87
C ASP A 551 8.54 6.28 8.39
N HIS A 552 9.32 5.22 8.12
CA HIS A 552 9.78 4.89 6.77
C HIS A 552 8.63 4.65 5.78
N SER A 553 7.61 3.91 6.21
CA SER A 553 6.50 3.46 5.37
C SER A 553 5.23 4.30 5.52
N LEU A 554 5.23 5.31 6.41
CA LEU A 554 4.08 6.14 6.74
C LEU A 554 2.92 5.35 7.38
N ASN A 555 3.27 4.39 8.23
CA ASN A 555 2.30 3.60 8.98
C ASN A 555 1.64 4.41 10.12
N GLY A 556 2.30 5.45 10.65
CA GLY A 556 1.70 6.34 11.63
C GLY A 556 0.68 7.29 10.98
N ASN A 557 -0.47 7.52 11.64
CA ASN A 557 -1.51 8.40 11.11
C ASN A 557 -1.03 9.85 10.97
N THR A 558 -0.27 10.34 11.97
CA THR A 558 0.32 11.68 11.94
C THR A 558 1.33 11.83 10.81
N ALA A 559 2.15 10.81 10.58
CA ALA A 559 3.14 10.78 9.51
C ALA A 559 2.47 10.79 8.13
N ALA A 560 1.47 9.93 7.93
CA ALA A 560 0.66 9.90 6.71
C ALA A 560 -0.03 11.24 6.46
N GLN A 561 -0.67 11.83 7.47
CA GLN A 561 -1.38 13.09 7.34
C GLN A 561 -0.45 14.25 6.99
N TYR A 562 0.73 14.32 7.63
CA TYR A 562 1.75 15.32 7.29
C TYR A 562 2.13 15.26 5.80
N VAL A 563 2.34 14.06 5.24
CA VAL A 563 2.70 13.91 3.82
C VAL A 563 1.55 14.31 2.92
N ILE A 564 0.31 13.95 3.26
CA ILE A 564 -0.90 14.35 2.52
C ILE A 564 -1.00 15.89 2.46
N ASP A 565 -0.92 16.54 3.61
CA ASP A 565 -1.04 17.99 3.74
C ASP A 565 0.11 18.69 2.99
N ARG A 566 1.33 18.16 3.12
CA ARG A 566 2.51 18.70 2.45
C ARG A 566 2.40 18.59 0.93
N CYS A 567 1.91 17.46 0.41
CA CYS A 567 1.62 17.31 -1.02
C CYS A 567 0.57 18.33 -1.48
N GLY A 568 -0.53 18.46 -0.73
CA GLY A 568 -1.57 19.45 -1.00
C GLY A 568 -1.02 20.87 -1.10
N ALA A 569 -0.20 21.29 -0.13
CA ALA A 569 0.42 22.61 -0.11
C ALA A 569 1.37 22.84 -1.30
N LEU A 570 2.26 21.88 -1.60
CA LEU A 570 3.23 21.98 -2.69
C LEU A 570 2.55 22.09 -4.07
N LEU A 571 1.51 21.29 -4.29
CA LEU A 571 0.79 21.23 -5.57
C LEU A 571 -0.17 22.42 -5.74
N ALA A 572 -0.81 22.88 -4.65
CA ALA A 572 -1.63 24.08 -4.63
C ALA A 572 -0.83 25.34 -5.00
N CYS A 573 0.39 25.46 -4.46
CA CYS A 573 1.26 26.61 -4.67
C CYS A 573 2.25 26.43 -5.84
N TRP A 574 2.00 25.47 -6.75
CA TRP A 574 2.93 25.14 -7.84
C TRP A 574 3.34 26.33 -8.71
N ARG A 575 2.54 27.40 -8.78
CA ARG A 575 2.88 28.62 -9.56
C ARG A 575 3.42 29.79 -8.75
N ALA A 576 3.46 29.73 -7.42
CA ALA A 576 4.13 30.78 -6.65
C ALA A 576 5.65 30.65 -6.91
N PRO A 577 6.34 31.69 -7.42
CA PRO A 577 7.78 31.79 -7.23
C PRO A 577 8.04 31.64 -5.73
N ALA A 578 9.12 30.97 -5.36
CA ALA A 578 9.62 31.04 -4.00
C ALA A 578 10.03 32.49 -3.74
N GLU A 579 9.09 33.34 -3.32
CA GLU A 579 9.45 34.57 -2.64
C GLU A 579 10.17 34.13 -1.38
N LEU A 580 11.45 34.49 -1.35
CA LEU A 580 12.32 34.41 -0.20
C LEU A 580 11.53 34.79 1.06
N ALA A 581 11.37 33.83 1.97
CA ALA A 581 11.20 34.12 3.37
C ALA A 581 12.51 34.76 3.88
N ALA A 582 12.73 36.01 3.52
CA ALA A 582 13.78 36.86 4.03
C ALA A 582 13.11 37.98 4.84
N THR A 583 13.32 37.90 6.16
CA THR A 583 13.37 39.02 7.11
C THR A 583 12.10 39.86 7.30
N ALA A 584 11.37 39.56 8.37
CA ALA A 584 10.71 40.58 9.17
C ALA A 584 11.37 40.62 10.56
N GLU A 585 12.64 41.03 10.61
CA GLU A 585 13.19 41.67 11.81
C GLU A 585 12.81 43.15 11.75
N THR A 586 11.70 43.50 12.40
CA THR A 586 11.33 44.89 12.62
C THR A 586 12.26 45.49 13.68
N LYS A 587 13.37 46.10 13.25
CA LYS A 587 14.15 47.02 14.09
C LYS A 587 13.34 48.30 14.31
N THR A 588 12.67 48.40 15.44
CA THR A 588 12.17 49.66 15.99
C THR A 588 13.34 50.49 16.51
N LYS A 589 13.65 51.61 15.84
CA LYS A 589 14.44 52.71 16.43
C LYS A 589 13.50 53.60 17.24
N PRO A 590 13.84 53.97 18.49
CA PRO A 590 13.09 54.99 19.23
C PRO A 590 13.51 56.38 18.73
N ASN A 591 12.51 57.15 18.31
CA ASN A 591 12.68 58.55 17.93
C ASN A 591 12.77 59.42 19.20
N ARG A 592 13.79 60.27 19.26
CA ARG A 592 13.96 61.31 20.28
C ARG A 592 12.84 62.34 20.16
N ALA A 593 12.20 62.67 21.27
CA ALA A 593 11.51 63.94 21.44
C ALA A 593 11.77 64.46 22.85
N THR A 594 12.46 65.60 22.93
CA THR A 594 12.39 66.58 24.03
C THR A 594 12.02 67.90 23.37
N PRO A 595 11.25 68.74 24.07
CA PRO A 595 11.88 69.84 24.81
C PRO A 595 12.06 69.54 26.29
#